data_AF-A0A7X6L4R5-F1
#
_entry.id   AF-A0A7X6L4R5-F1
#
_cell.length_a   1.000
_cell.length_b   1.000
_cell.length_c   1.000
_cell.angle_alpha   90.00
_cell.angle_beta   90.00
_cell.angle_gamma   90.00
#
_symmetry.space_group_name_H-M   'P 1'
#
loop_
_entity.id
_entity.type
_entity.pdbx_description
1 polymer ?
#
loop_
_entity_poly.entity_id
_entity_poly.type
_entity_poly.pdbx_seq_one_letter_code
_entity_poly.pdbx_strand_id
1 'polypeptide(L)'
;MASNNDKHVVGNSNGDRISLFYDGRVKVRSTAHLWTVSGRERQTALGESVHIEIGERLKVPRPKPQRPDIDVPTDPALGRTVAATVCADNGTFVQLFHDGTITVGNDGRDIRGLLNAGRYANSKRNQNGVGGSVMVVFEGTYRPQQHRSSDYPLLHIPEDRPPSALRLYPDEFEIETPGFG
;
A
#
# COMPACT_ATOMS: atom_id res chain seq x y z
N MET A 1 -5.97 -16.74 -17.47
CA MET A 1 -6.59 -16.45 -16.16
C MET A 1 -5.54 -15.80 -15.29
N ALA A 2 -5.87 -14.71 -14.59
CA ALA A 2 -4.92 -14.04 -13.71
C ALA A 2 -4.61 -14.87 -12.46
N SER A 3 -3.35 -14.96 -12.03
CA SER A 3 -2.96 -15.62 -10.77
C SER A 3 -3.29 -14.75 -9.56
N ASN A 4 -3.47 -15.31 -8.35
CA ASN A 4 -3.73 -14.51 -7.13
C ASN A 4 -2.61 -13.49 -6.80
N ASN A 5 -1.48 -13.57 -7.50
CA ASN A 5 -0.33 -12.69 -7.34
C ASN A 5 -0.22 -11.60 -8.41
N ASP A 6 -1.14 -11.58 -9.38
CA ASP A 6 -1.15 -10.57 -10.45
C ASP A 6 -1.53 -9.22 -9.87
N LYS A 7 -0.72 -8.22 -10.21
CA LYS A 7 -0.73 -6.90 -9.60
C LYS A 7 0.06 -5.93 -10.47
N HIS A 8 -0.25 -4.65 -10.30
CA HIS A 8 0.67 -3.56 -10.62
C HIS A 8 1.51 -3.21 -9.39
N VAL A 9 2.76 -2.82 -9.59
CA VAL A 9 3.69 -2.43 -8.52
C VAL A 9 4.15 -1.00 -8.75
N VAL A 10 3.78 -0.12 -7.83
CA VAL A 10 4.31 1.25 -7.72
C VAL A 10 5.45 1.26 -6.70
N GLY A 11 6.53 1.96 -6.98
CA GLY A 11 7.65 2.18 -6.07
C GLY A 11 7.94 3.65 -5.82
N ASN A 12 8.68 3.93 -4.76
CA ASN A 12 9.28 5.23 -4.50
C ASN A 12 10.82 5.12 -4.36
N SER A 13 11.50 6.26 -4.30
CA SER A 13 12.96 6.33 -4.13
C SER A 13 13.45 5.77 -2.79
N ASN A 14 12.59 5.66 -1.78
CA ASN A 14 12.93 5.04 -0.50
C ASN A 14 13.07 3.51 -0.59
N GLY A 15 12.60 2.91 -1.69
CA GLY A 15 12.60 1.46 -1.91
C GLY A 15 11.32 0.77 -1.42
N ASP A 16 10.31 1.55 -1.04
CA ASP A 16 8.99 1.04 -0.68
C ASP A 16 8.23 0.62 -1.94
N ARG A 17 7.28 -0.29 -1.76
CA ARG A 17 6.51 -0.87 -2.86
C ARG A 17 5.04 -0.94 -2.48
N ILE A 18 4.21 -0.50 -3.40
CA ILE A 18 2.75 -0.55 -3.30
C ILE A 18 2.26 -1.49 -4.40
N SER A 19 1.71 -2.62 -3.99
CA SER A 19 1.14 -3.63 -4.88
C SER A 19 -0.36 -3.42 -4.95
N LEU A 20 -0.88 -3.13 -6.15
CA LEU A 20 -2.30 -3.05 -6.44
C LEU A 20 -2.70 -4.38 -7.09
N PHE A 21 -3.26 -5.30 -6.31
CA PHE A 21 -3.61 -6.63 -6.78
C PHE A 21 -4.86 -6.59 -7.65
N TYR A 22 -4.93 -7.49 -8.63
CA TYR A 22 -6.07 -7.59 -9.54
C TYR A 22 -7.37 -8.04 -8.84
N ASP A 23 -7.29 -8.50 -7.59
CA ASP A 23 -8.44 -8.82 -6.73
C ASP A 23 -8.87 -7.65 -5.81
N GLY A 24 -8.37 -6.43 -6.05
CA GLY A 24 -8.75 -5.21 -5.35
C GLY A 24 -7.98 -4.92 -4.06
N ARG A 25 -7.11 -5.83 -3.62
CA ARG A 25 -6.26 -5.59 -2.44
C ARG A 25 -5.13 -4.62 -2.76
N VAL A 26 -4.75 -3.81 -1.77
CA VAL A 26 -3.55 -2.97 -1.85
C VAL A 26 -2.57 -3.39 -0.75
N LYS A 27 -1.30 -3.64 -1.11
CA LYS A 27 -0.23 -3.91 -0.14
C LYS A 27 0.86 -2.85 -0.24
N VAL A 28 1.03 -2.07 0.81
CA VAL A 28 2.21 -1.23 1.02
C VAL A 28 3.25 -2.06 1.75
N ARG A 29 4.50 -2.09 1.29
CA ARG A 29 5.60 -2.81 1.94
C ARG A 29 6.89 -2.01 1.91
N SER A 30 7.67 -2.14 2.96
CA SER A 30 9.06 -1.69 3.01
C SER A 30 9.95 -2.85 3.45
N THR A 31 11.25 -2.75 3.15
CA THR A 31 12.28 -3.63 3.73
C THR A 31 13.20 -2.88 4.69
N ALA A 32 13.05 -1.55 4.76
CA ALA A 32 13.93 -0.66 5.53
C ALA A 32 13.30 -0.21 6.86
N HIS A 33 11.99 -0.38 7.03
CA HIS A 33 11.28 0.04 8.23
C HIS A 33 9.96 -0.74 8.38
N LEU A 34 9.36 -0.62 9.56
CA LEU A 34 7.97 -0.96 9.82
C LEU A 34 7.05 0.20 9.40
N TRP A 35 5.75 -0.05 9.35
CA TRP A 35 4.76 0.99 9.07
C TRP A 35 3.94 1.30 10.30
N THR A 36 3.61 2.57 10.46
CA THR A 36 2.61 3.05 11.42
C THR A 36 1.40 3.52 10.63
N VAL A 37 0.21 3.01 10.95
CA VAL A 37 -1.04 3.56 10.42
C VAL A 37 -1.44 4.72 11.32
N SER A 38 -1.37 5.94 10.80
CA SER A 38 -1.56 7.15 11.61
C SER A 38 -2.98 7.70 11.60
N GLY A 39 -3.81 7.26 10.65
CA GLY A 39 -5.21 7.63 10.65
C GLY A 39 -6.01 7.05 9.50
N ARG A 40 -7.33 7.15 9.64
CA ARG A 40 -8.35 6.86 8.63
C ARG A 40 -9.09 8.16 8.36
N GLU A 41 -9.26 8.49 7.09
CA GLU A 41 -10.03 9.64 6.67
C GLU A 41 -11.20 9.19 5.79
N ARG A 42 -12.42 9.61 6.14
CA ARG A 42 -13.59 9.46 5.30
C ARG A 42 -13.80 10.74 4.50
N GLN A 43 -13.58 10.67 3.19
CA GLN A 43 -13.78 11.82 2.29
C GLN A 43 -15.22 11.82 1.78
N THR A 44 -16.21 12.05 2.65
CA THR A 44 -17.67 12.06 2.32
C THR A 44 -18.08 11.13 1.16
N ALA A 45 -18.71 11.64 0.09
CA ALA A 45 -19.23 10.85 -1.04
C ALA A 45 -18.16 10.10 -1.87
N LEU A 46 -16.88 10.19 -1.49
CA LEU A 46 -15.72 9.64 -2.18
C LEU A 46 -15.08 8.47 -1.43
N GLY A 47 -15.75 7.86 -0.44
CA GLY A 47 -15.22 6.68 0.26
C GLY A 47 -14.14 7.01 1.30
N GLU A 48 -13.19 6.10 1.48
CA GLU A 48 -12.22 6.16 2.58
C GLU A 48 -10.76 6.01 2.15
N SER A 49 -9.89 6.57 2.97
CA SER A 49 -8.45 6.43 2.85
C SER A 49 -7.78 6.19 4.19
N VAL A 50 -6.58 5.63 4.12
CA VAL A 50 -5.70 5.40 5.26
C VAL A 50 -4.37 6.11 5.04
N HIS A 51 -3.88 6.77 6.08
CA HIS A 51 -2.57 7.39 6.11
C HIS A 51 -1.56 6.44 6.76
N ILE A 52 -0.45 6.24 6.06
CA ILE A 52 0.59 5.27 6.41
C ILE A 52 1.92 6.02 6.50
N GLU A 53 2.50 5.99 7.69
CA GLU A 53 3.72 6.70 8.05
C GLU A 53 4.89 5.73 8.25
N ILE A 54 6.09 6.24 8.05
CA ILE A 54 7.32 5.51 8.35
C ILE A 54 7.41 5.29 9.86
N GLY A 55 7.33 4.04 10.29
CA GLY A 55 7.50 3.63 11.69
C GLY A 55 8.96 3.35 12.03
N GLU A 56 9.18 2.33 12.87
CA GLU A 56 10.52 1.91 13.31
C GLU A 56 11.42 1.56 12.12
N ARG A 57 12.60 2.19 12.04
CA ARG A 57 13.60 1.88 11.02
C ARG A 57 14.40 0.63 11.38
N LEU A 58 14.53 -0.28 10.43
CA LEU A 58 15.22 -1.56 10.59
C LEU A 58 16.68 -1.46 10.14
N LYS A 59 17.58 -2.06 10.92
CA LYS A 59 19.02 -2.13 10.63
C LYS A 59 19.36 -3.43 9.90
N VAL A 60 18.74 -3.67 8.74
CA VAL A 60 18.93 -4.89 7.96
C VAL A 60 19.36 -4.52 6.54
N PRO A 61 20.38 -5.20 5.96
CA PRO A 61 20.80 -4.92 4.59
C PRO A 61 19.63 -5.14 3.63
N ARG A 62 19.41 -4.16 2.75
CA ARG A 62 18.28 -4.19 1.82
C ARG A 62 18.53 -5.29 0.78
N PRO A 63 17.56 -6.19 0.53
CA PRO A 63 17.66 -7.06 -0.63
C PRO A 63 17.70 -6.22 -1.92
N LYS A 64 18.23 -6.79 -3.00
CA LYS A 64 18.26 -6.09 -4.30
C LYS A 64 16.82 -5.71 -4.70
N PRO A 65 16.56 -4.43 -5.01
CA PRO A 65 15.22 -4.00 -5.36
C PRO A 65 14.78 -4.62 -6.69
N GLN A 66 13.57 -5.18 -6.70
CA GLN A 66 12.88 -5.47 -7.95
C GLN A 66 12.38 -4.14 -8.54
N ARG A 67 12.53 -3.98 -9.86
CA ARG A 67 12.06 -2.80 -10.59
C ARG A 67 10.53 -2.75 -10.54
N PRO A 68 9.91 -1.66 -10.07
CA PRO A 68 8.47 -1.49 -10.09
C PRO A 68 7.99 -1.16 -11.52
N ASP A 69 6.69 -1.29 -11.77
CA ASP A 69 6.06 -0.90 -13.05
C ASP A 69 6.04 0.63 -13.19
N ILE A 70 5.79 1.33 -12.08
CA ILE A 70 5.89 2.79 -11.93
C ILE A 70 6.89 3.09 -10.82
N ASP A 71 7.87 3.94 -11.08
CA ASP A 71 8.85 4.39 -10.08
C ASP A 71 8.71 5.90 -9.86
N VAL A 72 8.25 6.29 -8.68
CA VAL A 72 7.98 7.69 -8.33
C VAL A 72 9.22 8.30 -7.66
N PRO A 73 9.83 9.35 -8.26
CA PRO A 73 10.91 10.06 -7.61
C PRO A 73 10.38 10.82 -6.38
N THR A 74 11.11 10.75 -5.27
CA THR A 74 10.81 11.50 -4.05
C THR A 74 12.03 12.32 -3.61
N ASP A 75 11.76 13.48 -3.03
CA ASP A 75 12.75 14.43 -2.53
C ASP A 75 12.39 14.82 -1.09
N PRO A 76 13.07 14.26 -0.08
CA PRO A 76 12.78 14.54 1.32
C PRO A 76 12.82 16.04 1.70
N ALA A 77 13.54 16.87 0.95
CA ALA A 77 13.60 18.31 1.20
C ALA A 77 12.24 19.01 1.02
N LEU A 78 11.32 18.41 0.26
CA LEU A 78 9.99 18.94 0.00
C LEU A 78 8.93 18.53 1.05
N GLY A 79 9.33 17.76 2.08
CA GLY A 79 8.46 17.41 3.21
C GLY A 79 7.18 16.67 2.81
N ARG A 80 6.06 16.96 3.49
CA ARG A 80 4.76 16.32 3.22
C ARG A 80 4.02 16.96 2.04
N THR A 81 4.69 17.04 0.91
CA THR A 81 4.10 17.43 -0.38
C THR A 81 3.83 16.17 -1.21
N VAL A 82 2.73 16.13 -1.95
CA VAL A 82 2.42 15.00 -2.85
C VAL A 82 3.48 14.96 -3.96
N ALA A 83 4.21 13.85 -4.05
CA ALA A 83 5.16 13.58 -5.13
C ALA A 83 4.47 13.01 -6.37
N ALA A 84 3.49 12.14 -6.18
CA ALA A 84 2.61 11.67 -7.24
C ALA A 84 1.32 11.06 -6.68
N THR A 85 0.28 11.10 -7.50
CA THR A 85 -0.96 10.33 -7.34
C THR A 85 -1.04 9.28 -8.44
N VAL A 86 -1.20 8.02 -8.06
CA VAL A 86 -1.44 6.89 -8.97
C VAL A 86 -2.83 6.35 -8.72
N CYS A 87 -3.65 6.25 -9.77
CA CYS A 87 -5.02 5.77 -9.69
C CYS A 87 -5.25 4.47 -10.47
N ALA A 88 -6.31 3.76 -10.07
CA ALA A 88 -6.84 2.59 -10.74
C ALA A 88 -8.33 2.76 -11.10
N ASP A 89 -8.77 2.00 -12.08
CA ASP A 89 -10.13 2.08 -12.64
C ASP A 89 -11.24 1.50 -11.74
N ASN A 90 -10.87 0.86 -10.63
CA ASN A 90 -11.79 0.43 -9.57
C ASN A 90 -12.00 1.51 -8.49
N GLY A 91 -11.46 2.71 -8.70
CA GLY A 91 -11.49 3.83 -7.75
C GLY A 91 -10.33 3.86 -6.77
N THR A 92 -9.47 2.84 -6.72
CA THR A 92 -8.30 2.85 -5.83
C THR A 92 -7.34 3.98 -6.23
N PHE A 93 -6.82 4.70 -5.23
CA PHE A 93 -5.76 5.68 -5.42
C PHE A 93 -4.65 5.50 -4.38
N VAL A 94 -3.43 5.87 -4.79
CA VAL A 94 -2.24 5.91 -3.94
C VAL A 94 -1.60 7.27 -4.13
N GLN A 95 -1.47 8.03 -3.03
CA GLN A 95 -0.68 9.24 -3.01
C GLN A 95 0.64 8.95 -2.30
N LEU A 96 1.74 9.22 -3.00
CA LEU A 96 3.09 9.13 -2.46
C LEU A 96 3.55 10.54 -2.12
N PHE A 97 4.09 10.71 -0.92
CA PHE A 97 4.60 12.00 -0.46
C PHE A 97 6.13 12.02 -0.46
N HIS A 98 6.68 13.22 -0.61
CA HIS A 98 8.12 13.47 -0.68
C HIS A 98 8.86 13.04 0.61
N ASP A 99 8.21 13.10 1.77
CA ASP A 99 8.73 12.62 3.06
C ASP A 99 8.69 11.08 3.24
N GLY A 100 8.13 10.36 2.27
CA GLY A 100 8.00 8.91 2.29
C GLY A 100 6.72 8.38 2.95
N THR A 101 5.84 9.27 3.44
CA THR A 101 4.49 8.87 3.83
C THR A 101 3.65 8.49 2.61
N ILE A 102 2.63 7.66 2.84
CA ILE A 102 1.76 7.14 1.78
C ILE A 102 0.31 7.25 2.24
N THR A 103 -0.57 7.67 1.34
CA THR A 103 -2.02 7.53 1.52
C THR A 103 -2.57 6.53 0.51
N VAL A 104 -3.37 5.57 0.99
CA VAL A 104 -4.07 4.60 0.16
C VAL A 104 -5.56 4.78 0.39
N GLY A 105 -6.34 4.93 -0.68
CA GLY A 105 -7.78 5.07 -0.57
C GLY A 105 -8.53 4.50 -1.76
N ASN A 106 -9.86 4.60 -1.70
CA ASN A 106 -10.72 4.28 -2.81
C ASN A 106 -11.83 5.32 -2.94
N ASP A 107 -11.94 5.91 -4.13
CA ASP A 107 -12.99 6.85 -4.50
C ASP A 107 -14.34 6.11 -4.64
N GLY A 108 -15.08 6.05 -3.54
CA GLY A 108 -16.46 5.53 -3.47
C GLY A 108 -16.63 4.20 -2.74
N ARG A 109 -15.60 3.68 -2.06
CA ARG A 109 -15.70 2.50 -1.20
C ARG A 109 -15.10 2.74 0.18
N ASP A 110 -15.71 2.15 1.20
CA ASP A 110 -15.21 2.17 2.57
C ASP A 110 -14.16 1.07 2.76
N ILE A 111 -13.25 1.23 3.73
CA ILE A 111 -12.26 0.21 4.08
C ILE A 111 -12.97 -0.92 4.82
N ARG A 112 -12.98 -2.10 4.20
CA ARG A 112 -13.51 -3.35 4.78
C ARG A 112 -12.56 -3.94 5.82
N GLY A 113 -11.27 -3.89 5.54
CA GLY A 113 -10.26 -4.56 6.35
C GLY A 113 -8.86 -4.00 6.12
N LEU A 114 -8.11 -3.97 7.20
CA LEU A 114 -6.72 -3.53 7.24
C LEU A 114 -5.91 -4.53 8.07
N LEU A 115 -4.71 -4.87 7.60
CA LEU A 115 -3.74 -5.65 8.37
C LEU A 115 -2.40 -4.96 8.30
N ASN A 116 -1.92 -4.44 9.43
CA ASN A 116 -0.57 -3.92 9.57
C ASN A 116 0.31 -5.00 10.20
N ALA A 117 1.27 -5.49 9.44
CA ALA A 117 2.14 -6.59 9.86
C ALA A 117 3.61 -6.15 9.81
N GLY A 118 4.37 -6.59 10.80
CA GLY A 118 5.82 -6.45 10.85
C GLY A 118 6.50 -7.81 10.80
N ARG A 119 7.74 -7.81 10.30
CA ARG A 119 8.66 -8.94 10.46
C ARG A 119 10.08 -8.46 10.72
N TYR A 120 10.66 -8.90 11.83
CA TYR A 120 12.07 -8.67 12.16
C TYR A 120 12.98 -9.72 11.50
N ALA A 121 14.25 -9.36 11.31
CA ALA A 121 15.28 -10.33 10.95
C ALA A 121 15.55 -11.28 12.14
N ASN A 122 15.77 -12.56 11.86
CA ASN A 122 16.15 -13.55 12.87
C ASN A 122 17.12 -14.58 12.28
N SER A 123 17.73 -15.42 13.14
CA SER A 123 18.72 -16.41 12.73
C SER A 123 18.19 -17.53 11.82
N LYS A 124 16.86 -17.69 11.72
CA LYS A 124 16.20 -18.73 10.91
C LYS A 124 15.84 -18.24 9.50
N ARG A 125 15.87 -16.93 9.25
CA ARG A 125 15.63 -16.34 7.92
C ARG A 125 16.73 -15.35 7.56
N ASN A 126 17.38 -15.61 6.43
CA ASN A 126 18.10 -14.58 5.68
C ASN A 126 17.14 -13.39 5.41
N GLN A 127 17.71 -12.21 5.11
CA GLN A 127 17.09 -10.87 4.94
C GLN A 127 15.79 -10.77 4.10
N ASN A 128 15.34 -11.88 3.48
CA ASN A 128 14.14 -12.00 2.70
C ASN A 128 12.86 -11.90 3.55
N GLY A 129 12.02 -10.93 3.22
CA GLY A 129 10.69 -10.74 3.83
C GLY A 129 10.72 -10.05 5.18
N VAL A 130 11.85 -9.44 5.56
CA VAL A 130 11.98 -8.49 6.68
C VAL A 130 11.36 -7.16 6.28
N GLY A 131 10.74 -6.47 7.23
CA GLY A 131 10.12 -5.16 7.02
C GLY A 131 8.67 -5.09 7.49
N GLY A 132 8.07 -3.92 7.29
CA GLY A 132 6.65 -3.69 7.50
C GLY A 132 5.83 -3.92 6.23
N SER A 133 4.57 -4.31 6.42
CA SER A 133 3.56 -4.21 5.38
C SER A 133 2.18 -3.86 5.91
N VAL A 134 1.48 -3.00 5.18
CA VAL A 134 0.06 -2.71 5.40
C VAL A 134 -0.73 -3.27 4.22
N MET A 135 -1.70 -4.12 4.50
CA MET A 135 -2.67 -4.60 3.50
C MET A 135 -4.01 -3.90 3.74
N VAL A 136 -4.63 -3.41 2.67
CA VAL A 136 -5.92 -2.72 2.70
C VAL A 136 -6.88 -3.40 1.72
N VAL A 137 -8.14 -3.57 2.13
CA VAL A 137 -9.23 -4.09 1.32
C VAL A 137 -10.43 -3.16 1.46
N PHE A 138 -11.05 -2.83 0.33
CA PHE A 138 -12.24 -1.98 0.29
C PHE A 138 -13.53 -2.82 0.18
N GLU A 139 -14.63 -2.31 0.72
CA GLU A 139 -15.95 -2.95 0.67
C GLU A 139 -16.73 -2.55 -0.58
N GLY A 140 -17.48 -3.50 -1.14
CA GLY A 140 -18.34 -3.26 -2.29
C GLY A 140 -17.62 -3.30 -3.63
N THR A 141 -18.37 -3.01 -4.68
CA THR A 141 -17.95 -3.15 -6.09
C THR A 141 -18.13 -1.88 -6.90
N TYR A 142 -18.48 -0.76 -6.24
CA TYR A 142 -18.72 0.52 -6.90
C TYR A 142 -17.49 0.95 -7.70
N ARG A 143 -17.68 1.40 -8.95
CA ARG A 143 -16.61 1.98 -9.77
C ARG A 143 -16.98 3.42 -10.09
N PRO A 144 -16.14 4.40 -9.73
CA PRO A 144 -16.45 5.80 -9.99
C PRO A 144 -16.47 6.07 -11.50
N GLN A 145 -17.46 6.85 -11.96
CA GLN A 145 -17.53 7.28 -13.35
C GLN A 145 -16.47 8.35 -13.69
N GLN A 146 -16.16 9.20 -12.72
CA GLN A 146 -15.12 10.21 -12.81
C GLN A 146 -13.94 9.76 -11.93
N HIS A 147 -12.80 9.52 -12.56
CA HIS A 147 -11.59 9.17 -11.85
C HIS A 147 -10.89 10.43 -11.34
N ARG A 148 -10.29 10.32 -10.14
CA ARG A 148 -9.33 11.31 -9.64
C ARG A 148 -8.21 11.53 -10.66
N SER A 149 -7.67 12.75 -10.69
CA SER A 149 -6.51 13.07 -11.50
C SER A 149 -5.31 12.20 -11.09
N SER A 150 -4.70 11.54 -12.07
CA SER A 150 -3.55 10.66 -11.88
C SER A 150 -2.38 11.19 -12.68
N ASP A 151 -1.19 11.20 -12.09
CA ASP A 151 0.05 11.61 -12.76
C ASP A 151 0.56 10.52 -13.73
N TYR A 152 0.00 9.31 -13.63
CA TYR A 152 0.33 8.15 -14.45
C TYR A 152 -0.91 7.57 -15.13
N PRO A 153 -0.76 6.76 -16.21
CA PRO A 153 -1.88 6.08 -16.84
C PRO A 153 -2.72 5.31 -15.83
N LEU A 154 -4.04 5.41 -15.97
CA LEU A 154 -4.99 4.72 -15.10
C LEU A 154 -4.75 3.21 -15.14
N LEU A 155 -4.51 2.61 -13.98
CA LEU A 155 -4.22 1.19 -13.87
C LEU A 155 -5.50 0.36 -13.91
N HIS A 156 -5.54 -0.66 -14.77
CA HIS A 156 -6.67 -1.59 -14.82
C HIS A 156 -6.60 -2.61 -13.68
N ILE A 157 -7.65 -2.66 -12.85
CA ILE A 157 -7.82 -3.63 -11.75
C ILE A 157 -9.16 -4.34 -11.97
N PRO A 158 -9.17 -5.59 -12.46
CA PRO A 158 -10.39 -6.25 -12.94
C PRO A 158 -11.37 -6.65 -11.82
N GLU A 159 -10.88 -7.11 -10.67
CA GLU A 159 -11.69 -7.63 -9.55
C GLU A 159 -12.58 -8.84 -9.93
N ASP A 160 -12.16 -9.65 -10.90
CA ASP A 160 -12.91 -10.83 -11.38
C ASP A 160 -13.11 -11.96 -10.33
N ARG A 161 -12.53 -11.81 -9.15
CA ARG A 161 -12.61 -12.75 -8.03
C ARG A 161 -12.59 -11.99 -6.70
N PRO A 162 -13.16 -12.57 -5.64
CA PRO A 162 -13.10 -11.96 -4.32
C PRO A 162 -11.65 -11.80 -3.83
N PRO A 163 -11.37 -10.76 -3.03
CA PRO A 163 -10.05 -10.55 -2.44
C PRO A 163 -9.66 -11.73 -1.54
N SER A 164 -8.41 -12.14 -1.61
CA SER A 164 -7.88 -13.14 -0.68
C SER A 164 -7.96 -12.65 0.77
N ALA A 165 -8.25 -13.54 1.72
CA ALA A 165 -8.34 -13.17 3.13
C ALA A 165 -7.04 -12.54 3.64
N LEU A 166 -7.19 -11.52 4.50
CA LEU A 166 -6.08 -10.96 5.25
C LEU A 166 -5.58 -12.00 6.25
N ARG A 167 -4.27 -12.24 6.25
CA ARG A 167 -3.64 -13.17 7.19
C ARG A 167 -2.19 -12.78 7.41
N LEU A 168 -1.72 -13.05 8.62
CA LEU A 168 -0.30 -13.08 8.92
C LEU A 168 0.34 -14.30 8.24
N TYR A 169 1.52 -14.11 7.69
CA TYR A 169 2.39 -15.22 7.31
C TYR A 169 3.22 -15.68 8.51
N PRO A 170 3.85 -16.87 8.44
CA PRO A 170 4.78 -17.29 9.49
C PRO A 170 5.80 -16.20 9.82
N ASP A 171 6.06 -16.04 11.11
CA ASP A 171 6.99 -15.06 11.70
C ASP A 171 6.59 -13.58 11.54
N GLU A 172 5.43 -13.28 10.95
CA GLU A 172 4.84 -11.94 11.05
C GLU A 172 4.12 -11.76 12.38
N PHE A 173 4.20 -10.54 12.91
CA PHE A 173 3.40 -10.08 14.02
C PHE A 173 2.52 -8.93 13.53
N GLU A 174 1.34 -8.80 14.13
CA GLU A 174 0.47 -7.67 13.89
C GLU A 174 0.99 -6.45 14.67
N ILE A 175 0.97 -5.29 14.03
CA ILE A 175 1.27 -4.00 14.63
C ILE A 175 -0.07 -3.32 14.88
N GLU A 176 -0.33 -2.93 16.13
CA GLU A 176 -1.59 -2.30 16.52
C GLU A 176 -1.89 -1.06 15.66
N THR A 177 -3.13 -0.98 15.18
CA THR A 177 -3.63 0.11 14.35
C THR A 177 -4.84 0.76 15.02
N PRO A 178 -4.63 1.82 15.82
CA PRO A 178 -5.71 2.53 16.49
C PRO A 178 -6.80 2.95 15.50
N GLY A 179 -8.06 2.66 15.82
CA GLY A 179 -9.21 2.96 14.94
C GLY A 179 -9.53 1.89 13.89
N PHE A 180 -8.79 0.78 13.88
CA PHE A 180 -9.11 -0.44 13.13
C PHE A 180 -9.11 -1.62 14.12
N GLY A 181 -10.29 -2.02 14.59
CA GLY A 181 -10.54 -3.13 15.51
C GLY A 181 -11.92 -3.72 15.32
#